data_AF-A0A4Z1CAY5-F1
#
_entry.id   AF-A0A4Z1CAY5-F1
#
_cell.length_a   1.000
_cell.length_b   1.000
_cell.length_c   1.000
_cell.angle_alpha   90.00
_cell.angle_beta   90.00
_cell.angle_gamma   90.00
#
_symmetry.space_group_name_H-M   'P 1'
#
loop_
_entity.id
_entity.type
_entity.pdbx_description
1 polymer ?
#
loop_
_entity_poly.entity_id
_entity_poly.type
_entity_poly.pdbx_seq_one_letter_code
_entity_poly.pdbx_strand_id
1 'polypeptide(L)'
;MTDSLQTAPTAPAPPRRGLILSLALGVVVLAAIALDTTVVRVGSETDTRQQAFSADAYGAAEFPRIRDTVIDRAVPAPDLAAAIAADQAAAVAEYGTPASTGAILMVTLTGTAGEPRAGVYPVTVEGLPEDLRIRVQTGPAINGTELRDAPGDIAFGDFTNQIEYQDAGSGINRAMAAEVLAPVDTTALAGRQVTVTGAFRLINPANWLITPVALEVE
;
A
#
# COMPACT_ATOMS: atom_id res chain seq x y z
N MET A 1 -69.96 50.41 -38.53
CA MET A 1 -69.42 49.03 -38.59
C MET A 1 -68.43 48.97 -39.74
N THR A 2 -67.14 48.97 -39.45
CA THR A 2 -66.13 48.13 -40.11
C THR A 2 -64.81 48.28 -39.37
N ASP A 3 -64.26 47.12 -39.06
CA ASP A 3 -63.07 46.82 -38.28
C ASP A 3 -61.82 47.57 -38.77
N SER A 4 -60.99 48.02 -37.84
CA SER A 4 -59.59 48.38 -38.11
C SER A 4 -58.72 47.46 -37.27
N LEU A 5 -58.35 46.32 -37.85
CA LEU A 5 -57.38 45.39 -37.27
C LEU A 5 -56.00 46.08 -37.23
N GLN A 6 -55.63 46.54 -36.05
CA GLN A 6 -54.30 47.07 -35.76
C GLN A 6 -53.31 45.90 -35.70
N THR A 7 -52.44 45.80 -36.71
CA THR A 7 -51.36 44.82 -36.74
C THR A 7 -50.28 45.21 -35.72
N ALA A 8 -49.96 44.29 -34.81
CA ALA A 8 -48.93 44.50 -33.80
C ALA A 8 -47.52 44.57 -34.44
N PRO A 9 -46.62 45.45 -33.96
CA PRO A 9 -45.28 45.59 -34.52
C PRO A 9 -44.43 44.33 -34.26
N THR A 10 -43.74 43.85 -35.30
CA THR A 10 -42.79 42.74 -35.21
C THR A 10 -41.57 43.15 -34.37
N ALA A 11 -41.23 42.37 -33.35
CA ALA A 11 -40.11 42.64 -32.45
C ALA A 11 -38.76 42.66 -33.21
N PRO A 12 -37.82 43.57 -32.87
CA PRO A 12 -36.52 43.65 -33.51
C PRO A 12 -35.67 42.41 -33.21
N ALA A 13 -35.02 41.86 -34.24
CA ALA A 13 -34.13 40.71 -34.09
C ALA A 13 -32.96 41.04 -33.15
N PRO A 14 -32.57 40.13 -32.24
CA PRO A 14 -31.51 40.39 -31.27
C PRO A 14 -30.15 40.66 -31.96
N PRO A 15 -29.28 41.48 -31.35
CA PRO A 15 -28.05 41.92 -31.99
C PRO A 15 -27.05 40.77 -32.15
N ARG A 16 -26.73 40.44 -33.41
CA ARG A 16 -25.76 39.38 -33.79
C ARG A 16 -24.33 39.61 -33.29
N ARG A 17 -24.00 40.80 -32.81
CA ARG A 17 -22.66 41.14 -32.29
C ARG A 17 -22.29 40.36 -31.04
N GLY A 18 -23.25 40.13 -30.13
CA GLY A 18 -23.02 39.30 -28.94
C GLY A 18 -22.67 37.87 -29.34
N LEU A 19 -23.43 37.29 -30.29
CA LEU A 19 -23.18 35.96 -30.83
C LEU A 19 -21.78 35.85 -31.46
N ILE A 20 -21.37 36.84 -32.27
CA ILE A 20 -20.06 36.84 -32.96
C ILE A 20 -18.91 36.91 -31.94
N LEU A 21 -19.03 37.74 -30.90
CA LEU A 21 -18.02 37.84 -29.84
C LEU A 21 -17.89 36.53 -29.05
N SER A 22 -19.00 35.88 -28.71
CA SER A 22 -18.99 34.58 -28.04
C SER A 22 -18.30 33.51 -28.88
N LEU A 23 -18.56 33.50 -30.19
CA LEU A 23 -17.97 32.54 -31.13
C LEU A 23 -16.47 32.76 -31.28
N ALA A 24 -16.04 34.03 -31.41
CA ALA A 24 -14.63 34.38 -31.47
C ALA A 24 -13.88 33.96 -30.20
N LEU A 25 -14.47 34.23 -29.01
CA LEU A 25 -13.90 33.80 -27.74
C LEU A 25 -13.81 32.27 -27.65
N GLY A 26 -14.86 31.56 -28.08
CA GLY A 26 -14.85 30.09 -28.14
C GLY A 26 -13.73 29.52 -29.01
N VAL A 27 -13.48 30.11 -30.18
CA VAL A 27 -12.37 29.71 -31.06
C VAL A 27 -11.01 29.95 -30.42
N VAL A 28 -10.83 31.09 -29.74
CA VAL A 28 -9.58 31.40 -29.02
C VAL A 28 -9.33 30.41 -27.89
N VAL A 29 -10.36 30.06 -27.12
CA VAL A 29 -10.26 29.04 -26.06
C VAL A 29 -9.91 27.67 -26.62
N LEU A 30 -10.54 27.25 -27.72
CA LEU A 30 -10.22 25.99 -28.38
C LEU A 30 -8.78 25.96 -28.93
N ALA A 31 -8.30 27.08 -29.48
CA ALA A 31 -6.92 27.20 -29.93
C ALA A 31 -5.93 27.14 -28.76
N ALA A 32 -6.24 27.76 -27.62
CA ALA A 32 -5.41 27.69 -26.42
C ALA A 32 -5.35 26.26 -25.86
N ILE A 33 -6.48 25.55 -25.80
CA ILE A 33 -6.52 24.13 -25.39
C ILE A 33 -5.69 23.27 -26.35
N ALA A 34 -5.82 23.48 -27.66
CA ALA A 34 -5.05 22.76 -28.66
C ALA A 34 -3.53 23.03 -28.58
N LEU A 35 -3.13 24.26 -28.22
CA LEU A 35 -1.72 24.62 -28.03
C LEU A 35 -1.14 24.07 -26.72
N ASP A 36 -1.97 23.93 -25.69
CA ASP A 36 -1.59 23.40 -24.37
C ASP A 36 -1.66 21.86 -24.32
N THR A 37 -2.27 21.21 -25.32
CA THR A 37 -2.36 19.74 -25.38
C THR A 37 -1.18 19.14 -26.13
N THR A 38 -0.25 18.55 -25.38
CA THR A 38 0.80 17.70 -25.94
C THR A 38 0.28 16.30 -26.29
N VAL A 39 0.42 15.92 -27.57
CA VAL A 39 0.09 14.56 -28.05
C VAL A 39 1.33 13.68 -27.96
N VAL A 40 1.34 12.74 -26.99
CA VAL A 40 2.40 11.73 -26.87
C VAL A 40 2.08 10.54 -27.77
N ARG A 41 3.03 10.18 -28.64
CA ARG A 41 2.89 9.03 -29.55
C ARG A 41 3.26 7.74 -28.85
N VAL A 42 2.44 6.71 -29.06
CA VAL A 42 2.70 5.36 -28.57
C VAL A 42 4.01 4.83 -29.15
N GLY A 43 5.01 4.61 -28.30
CA GLY A 43 6.36 4.12 -28.62
C GLY A 43 7.46 5.18 -28.78
N SER A 44 7.18 6.46 -28.47
CA SER A 44 8.19 7.55 -28.54
C SER A 44 9.07 7.65 -27.28
N GLU A 45 10.18 8.38 -27.32
CA GLU A 45 11.01 8.63 -26.11
C GLU A 45 10.26 9.38 -25.00
N THR A 46 9.18 10.10 -25.36
CA THR A 46 8.25 10.76 -24.44
C THR A 46 7.13 9.81 -23.95
N ASP A 47 7.12 8.56 -24.44
CA ASP A 47 6.17 7.54 -24.02
C ASP A 47 6.63 6.89 -22.71
N THR A 48 6.08 7.39 -21.59
CA THR A 48 6.33 6.88 -20.24
C THR A 48 6.02 5.38 -20.05
N ARG A 49 5.33 4.74 -21.01
CA ARG A 49 5.09 3.29 -21.00
C ARG A 49 6.33 2.43 -21.22
N GLN A 50 7.42 2.94 -21.81
CA GLN A 50 8.65 2.15 -22.00
C GLN A 50 9.51 2.01 -20.74
N GLN A 51 9.18 2.73 -19.66
CA GLN A 51 9.71 2.52 -18.31
C GLN A 51 8.58 2.48 -17.28
N ALA A 52 7.46 1.82 -17.59
CA ALA A 52 6.40 1.62 -16.61
C ALA A 52 6.98 0.86 -15.41
N PHE A 53 6.76 1.39 -14.20
CA PHE A 53 7.20 0.76 -12.95
C PHE A 53 6.72 -0.70 -12.89
N SER A 54 7.65 -1.63 -12.65
CA SER A 54 7.34 -3.04 -12.48
C SER A 54 7.40 -3.40 -11.00
N ALA A 55 6.23 -3.55 -10.39
CA ALA A 55 6.09 -3.96 -9.00
C ALA A 55 6.83 -5.27 -8.68
N ASP A 56 6.73 -6.26 -9.56
CA ASP A 56 7.36 -7.57 -9.36
C ASP A 56 8.88 -7.48 -9.43
N ALA A 57 9.42 -6.75 -10.41
CA ALA A 57 10.87 -6.57 -10.52
C ALA A 57 11.41 -5.77 -9.33
N TYR A 58 10.70 -4.73 -8.90
CA TYR A 58 11.06 -3.95 -7.71
C TYR A 58 11.03 -4.81 -6.44
N GLY A 59 9.95 -5.58 -6.24
CA GLY A 59 9.81 -6.47 -5.10
C GLY A 59 10.92 -7.53 -5.04
N ALA A 60 11.23 -8.18 -6.16
CA ALA A 60 12.30 -9.16 -6.24
C ALA A 60 13.69 -8.56 -5.96
N ALA A 61 13.91 -7.29 -6.33
CA ALA A 61 15.16 -6.59 -6.08
C ALA A 61 15.30 -6.14 -4.61
N GLU A 62 14.24 -5.59 -4.01
CA GLU A 62 14.30 -5.03 -2.65
C GLU A 62 14.11 -6.08 -1.54
N PHE A 63 13.32 -7.13 -1.79
CA PHE A 63 12.95 -8.08 -0.73
C PHE A 63 14.16 -8.70 0.01
N PRO A 64 15.26 -9.10 -0.64
CA PRO A 64 16.42 -9.62 0.08
C PRO A 64 16.98 -8.65 1.13
N ARG A 65 17.15 -7.37 0.77
CA ARG A 65 17.63 -6.33 1.70
C ARG A 65 16.63 -6.07 2.83
N ILE A 66 15.33 -6.09 2.51
CA ILE A 66 14.26 -5.91 3.48
C ILE A 66 14.24 -7.06 4.48
N ARG A 67 14.30 -8.32 4.01
CA ARG A 67 14.38 -9.52 4.84
C ARG A 67 15.55 -9.40 5.81
N ASP A 68 16.74 -9.10 5.30
CA ASP A 68 17.95 -9.03 6.12
C ASP A 68 17.82 -7.91 7.18
N THR A 69 17.28 -6.75 6.80
CA THR A 69 16.98 -5.65 7.75
C THR A 69 15.99 -6.09 8.84
N VAL A 70 14.93 -6.82 8.48
CA VAL A 70 13.93 -7.31 9.43
C VAL A 70 14.53 -8.35 10.37
N ILE A 71 15.38 -9.26 9.86
CA ILE A 71 16.08 -10.25 10.68
C ILE A 71 17.04 -9.57 11.66
N ASP A 72 17.87 -8.65 11.19
CA ASP A 72 18.89 -7.98 12.01
C ASP A 72 18.29 -7.13 13.14
N ARG A 73 17.09 -6.59 12.93
CA ARG A 73 16.38 -5.72 13.89
C ARG A 73 15.28 -6.43 14.65
N ALA A 74 15.04 -7.72 14.41
CA ALA A 74 13.97 -8.45 15.07
C ALA A 74 14.24 -8.60 16.57
N VAL A 75 13.25 -8.19 17.37
CA VAL A 75 13.28 -8.36 18.82
C VAL A 75 12.52 -9.63 19.20
N PRO A 76 12.98 -10.43 20.17
CA PRO A 76 12.17 -11.53 20.69
C PRO A 76 10.79 -11.05 21.16
N ALA A 77 9.73 -11.77 20.79
CA ALA A 77 8.36 -11.36 21.10
C ALA A 77 8.08 -11.09 22.60
N PRO A 78 8.58 -11.89 23.56
CA PRO A 78 8.39 -11.60 24.98
C PRO A 78 9.01 -10.28 25.43
N ASP A 79 10.22 -9.99 24.95
CA ASP A 79 10.93 -8.75 25.28
C ASP A 79 10.22 -7.54 24.67
N LEU A 80 9.79 -7.66 23.42
CA LEU A 80 9.05 -6.62 22.73
C LEU A 80 7.68 -6.35 23.39
N ALA A 81 6.97 -7.42 23.80
CA ALA A 81 5.69 -7.29 24.49
C ALA A 81 5.85 -6.59 25.85
N ALA A 82 6.90 -6.96 26.60
CA ALA A 82 7.22 -6.31 27.87
C ALA A 82 7.56 -4.83 27.69
N ALA A 83 8.36 -4.48 26.68
CA ALA A 83 8.70 -3.10 26.36
C ALA A 83 7.47 -2.26 25.99
N ILE A 84 6.60 -2.79 25.12
CA ILE A 84 5.34 -2.14 24.72
C ILE A 84 4.41 -1.92 25.92
N ALA A 85 4.28 -2.92 26.80
CA ALA A 85 3.44 -2.83 27.99
C ALA A 85 3.97 -1.83 29.02
N ALA A 86 5.29 -1.70 29.15
CA ALA A 86 5.93 -0.75 30.06
C ALA A 86 5.79 0.69 29.57
N ASP A 87 6.17 0.95 28.32
CA ASP A 87 6.01 2.26 27.66
C ASP A 87 6.02 2.08 26.14
N GLN A 88 4.83 2.13 25.55
CA GLN A 88 4.66 1.98 24.11
C GLN A 88 5.43 3.06 23.31
N ALA A 89 5.51 4.30 23.79
CA ALA A 89 6.18 5.37 23.07
C ALA A 89 7.70 5.16 23.08
N ALA A 90 8.26 4.75 24.21
CA ALA A 90 9.67 4.39 24.32
C ALA A 90 10.01 3.16 23.45
N ALA A 91 9.19 2.11 23.49
CA ALA A 91 9.38 0.92 22.66
C ALA A 91 9.34 1.25 21.15
N VAL A 92 8.43 2.13 20.73
CA VAL A 92 8.38 2.62 19.35
C VAL A 92 9.61 3.44 18.99
N ALA A 93 10.12 4.28 19.90
CA ALA A 93 11.32 5.08 19.64
C ALA A 93 12.58 4.20 19.54
N GLU A 94 12.65 3.12 20.31
CA GLU A 94 13.80 2.22 20.35
C GLU A 94 13.79 1.19 19.22
N TYR A 95 12.66 0.51 18.99
CA TYR A 95 12.56 -0.63 18.07
C TYR A 95 11.81 -0.32 16.77
N GLY A 96 11.02 0.76 16.76
CA GLY A 96 10.11 1.08 15.68
C GLY A 96 10.76 1.80 14.51
N THR A 97 10.31 1.46 13.30
CA THR A 97 10.48 2.30 12.12
C THR A 97 9.23 3.18 11.95
N PRO A 98 9.37 4.52 11.88
CA PRO A 98 8.23 5.40 11.63
C PRO A 98 7.52 5.09 10.31
N ALA A 99 6.20 5.08 10.31
CA ALA A 99 5.38 4.90 9.12
C ALA A 99 4.26 5.95 9.07
N SER A 100 3.56 6.03 7.94
CA SER A 100 2.42 6.96 7.75
C SER A 100 1.31 6.80 8.81
N THR A 101 1.21 5.64 9.44
CA THR A 101 0.31 5.36 10.56
C THR A 101 0.94 4.32 11.47
N GLY A 102 1.02 4.61 12.77
CA GLY A 102 1.73 3.76 13.72
C GLY A 102 3.23 3.65 13.42
N ALA A 103 3.86 2.61 13.95
CA ALA A 103 5.25 2.26 13.65
C ALA A 103 5.34 0.79 13.23
N ILE A 104 6.33 0.47 12.42
CA ILE A 104 6.65 -0.91 12.07
C ILE A 104 7.62 -1.46 13.11
N LEU A 105 7.25 -2.56 13.73
CA LEU A 105 8.10 -3.32 14.64
C LEU A 105 8.50 -4.64 13.99
N MET A 106 9.73 -5.06 14.27
CA MET A 106 10.32 -6.29 13.76
C MET A 106 10.44 -7.28 14.93
N VAL A 107 9.98 -8.50 14.72
CA VAL A 107 9.81 -9.48 15.79
C VAL A 107 10.22 -10.87 15.35
N THR A 108 10.79 -11.63 16.28
CA THR A 108 11.02 -13.07 16.14
C THR A 108 10.32 -13.83 17.26
N LEU A 109 9.71 -14.96 16.93
CA LEU A 109 8.98 -15.80 17.87
C LEU A 109 8.97 -17.26 17.44
N THR A 110 8.78 -18.13 18.42
CA THR A 110 8.51 -19.56 18.21
C THR A 110 7.21 -19.90 18.95
N GLY A 111 6.25 -20.48 18.25
CA GLY A 111 4.95 -20.81 18.84
C GLY A 111 4.18 -21.89 18.07
N THR A 112 3.11 -22.41 18.68
CA THR A 112 2.23 -23.38 18.04
C THR A 112 1.21 -22.67 17.17
N ALA A 113 1.15 -23.01 15.89
CA ALA A 113 0.14 -22.50 14.98
C ALA A 113 -1.23 -23.13 15.28
N GLY A 114 -2.27 -22.32 15.38
CA GLY A 114 -3.65 -22.76 15.60
C GLY A 114 -4.42 -22.99 14.30
N GLU A 115 -5.75 -22.95 14.38
CA GLU A 115 -6.61 -23.10 13.20
C GLU A 115 -6.56 -21.84 12.32
N PRO A 116 -6.27 -21.95 11.02
CA PRO A 116 -6.18 -20.80 10.14
C PRO A 116 -7.55 -20.21 9.84
N ARG A 117 -7.57 -18.89 9.62
CA ARG A 117 -8.72 -18.20 9.04
C ARG A 117 -8.28 -17.28 7.92
N ALA A 118 -8.76 -17.56 6.70
CA ALA A 118 -8.47 -16.76 5.51
C ALA A 118 -6.97 -16.51 5.29
N GLY A 119 -6.13 -17.54 5.48
CA GLY A 119 -4.70 -17.41 5.24
C GLY A 119 -3.90 -16.74 6.36
N VAL A 120 -4.49 -16.67 7.55
CA VAL A 120 -3.85 -16.11 8.74
C VAL A 120 -3.92 -17.14 9.86
N TYR A 121 -2.76 -17.48 10.41
CA TYR A 121 -2.64 -18.40 11.53
C TYR A 121 -2.56 -17.61 12.85
N PRO A 122 -3.43 -17.89 13.84
CA PRO A 122 -3.11 -17.52 15.21
C PRO A 122 -1.91 -18.36 15.68
N VAL A 123 -0.99 -17.74 16.43
CA VAL A 123 0.17 -18.45 16.97
C VAL A 123 0.19 -18.27 18.48
N THR A 124 0.24 -19.37 19.21
CA THR A 124 0.39 -19.37 20.67
C THR A 124 1.88 -19.44 21.00
N VAL A 125 2.39 -18.41 21.67
CA VAL A 125 3.80 -18.28 22.05
C VAL A 125 3.87 -18.34 23.58
N GLU A 126 4.76 -19.20 24.10
CA GLU A 126 4.97 -19.30 25.54
C GLU A 126 5.58 -18.00 26.09
N GLY A 127 5.16 -17.60 27.29
CA GLY A 127 5.67 -16.39 27.96
C GLY A 127 5.04 -15.08 27.49
N LEU A 128 4.09 -15.10 26.55
CA LEU A 128 3.31 -13.91 26.20
C LEU A 128 2.04 -13.78 27.06
N PRO A 129 1.54 -12.55 27.30
CA PRO A 129 0.25 -12.32 27.95
C PRO A 129 -0.91 -13.03 27.23
N GLU A 130 -1.86 -13.59 27.99
CA GLU A 130 -3.00 -14.34 27.42
C GLU A 130 -3.91 -13.49 26.52
N ASP A 131 -3.95 -12.18 26.75
CA ASP A 131 -4.75 -11.22 25.99
C ASP A 131 -4.04 -10.71 24.72
N LEU A 132 -2.74 -10.99 24.57
CA LEU A 132 -1.97 -10.65 23.38
C LEU A 132 -2.22 -11.66 22.25
N ARG A 133 -2.87 -11.20 21.19
CA ARG A 133 -3.14 -12.03 20.01
C ARG A 133 -2.02 -11.89 18.98
N ILE A 134 -1.28 -12.97 18.77
CA ILE A 134 -0.30 -13.09 17.69
C ILE A 134 -0.93 -13.78 16.49
N ARG A 135 -0.79 -13.18 15.31
CA ARG A 135 -1.26 -13.71 14.04
C ARG A 135 -0.20 -13.56 12.97
N VAL A 136 -0.07 -14.56 12.11
CA VAL A 136 0.92 -14.58 11.02
C VAL A 136 0.19 -14.74 9.69
N GLN A 137 0.49 -13.87 8.72
CA GLN A 137 -0.05 -13.95 7.36
C GLN A 137 0.72 -15.01 6.55
N THR A 138 0.01 -16.01 6.03
CA THR A 138 0.59 -17.13 5.25
C THR A 138 -0.03 -17.32 3.87
N GLY A 139 -0.91 -16.42 3.42
CA GLY A 139 -1.47 -16.38 2.07
C GLY A 139 -2.80 -17.15 1.91
N PRO A 140 -3.49 -17.05 0.76
CA PRO A 140 -2.93 -16.79 -0.57
C PRO A 140 -2.66 -15.30 -0.88
N ALA A 141 -3.27 -14.38 -0.15
CA ALA A 141 -3.02 -12.94 -0.30
C ALA A 141 -2.37 -12.37 0.95
N ILE A 142 -1.25 -11.68 0.77
CA ILE A 142 -0.56 -10.94 1.84
C ILE A 142 -0.92 -9.47 1.70
N ASN A 143 -1.53 -8.92 2.74
CA ASN A 143 -2.01 -7.54 2.74
C ASN A 143 -1.09 -6.65 3.56
N GLY A 144 -1.18 -5.36 3.28
CA GLY A 144 -0.45 -4.32 4.00
C GLY A 144 0.87 -3.95 3.35
N THR A 145 1.59 -3.08 4.03
CA THR A 145 2.83 -2.43 3.53
C THR A 145 3.96 -2.52 4.55
N GLU A 146 3.82 -3.42 5.53
CA GLU A 146 4.74 -3.58 6.66
C GLU A 146 6.17 -3.82 6.17
N LEU A 147 6.35 -4.65 5.14
CA LEU A 147 7.68 -4.94 4.59
C LEU A 147 8.27 -3.76 3.81
N ARG A 148 7.47 -3.00 3.08
CA ARG A 148 7.92 -1.76 2.41
C ARG A 148 8.37 -0.72 3.44
N ASP A 149 7.61 -0.60 4.52
CA ASP A 149 7.82 0.43 5.53
C ASP A 149 8.89 0.01 6.58
N ALA A 150 9.22 -1.28 6.72
CA ALA A 150 10.14 -1.78 7.74
C ALA A 150 11.56 -1.18 7.70
N PRO A 151 12.20 -1.01 6.52
CA PRO A 151 13.53 -0.37 6.45
C PRO A 151 13.50 1.12 6.81
N GLY A 152 12.40 1.81 6.51
CA GLY A 152 12.21 3.23 6.79
C GLY A 152 12.82 4.18 5.76
N ASP A 153 13.42 3.65 4.69
CA ASP A 153 14.07 4.42 3.63
C ASP A 153 13.33 4.37 2.28
N ILE A 154 12.34 3.49 2.11
CA ILE A 154 11.48 3.46 0.91
C ILE A 154 10.40 4.53 1.06
N ALA A 155 10.63 5.69 0.46
CA ALA A 155 9.77 6.85 0.61
C ALA A 155 8.88 7.07 -0.61
N PHE A 156 7.73 7.72 -0.41
CA PHE A 156 6.85 8.10 -1.52
C PHE A 156 7.57 8.92 -2.61
N GLY A 157 8.57 9.72 -2.24
CA GLY A 157 9.36 10.54 -3.15
C GLY A 157 10.19 9.75 -4.17
N ASP A 158 10.38 8.44 -3.95
CA ASP A 158 11.09 7.54 -4.87
C ASP A 158 10.20 7.05 -6.02
N PHE A 159 8.92 7.41 -6.02
CA PHE A 159 7.90 6.94 -6.96
C PHE A 159 7.19 8.10 -7.64
N THR A 160 6.70 7.87 -8.86
CA THR A 160 6.05 8.93 -9.66
C THR A 160 4.67 9.28 -9.12
N ASN A 161 3.99 8.31 -8.52
CA ASN A 161 2.60 8.46 -8.09
C ASN A 161 2.23 7.46 -6.98
N GLN A 162 1.03 7.64 -6.42
CA GLN A 162 0.53 6.81 -5.32
C GLN A 162 0.30 5.36 -5.71
N ILE A 163 -0.02 5.08 -6.97
CA ILE A 163 -0.26 3.71 -7.45
C ILE A 163 1.06 2.95 -7.44
N GLU A 164 2.13 3.51 -8.01
CA GLU A 164 3.47 2.91 -7.99
C GLU A 164 3.97 2.63 -6.57
N TYR A 165 3.78 3.58 -5.65
CA TYR A 165 4.20 3.39 -4.25
C TYR A 165 3.43 2.27 -3.51
N GLN A 166 2.15 2.05 -3.84
CA GLN A 166 1.39 0.92 -3.28
C GLN A 166 1.72 -0.40 -3.98
N ASP A 167 1.93 -0.33 -5.30
CA ASP A 167 2.33 -1.46 -6.11
C ASP A 167 3.71 -1.98 -5.69
N ALA A 168 4.63 -1.10 -5.29
CA ALA A 168 5.91 -1.48 -4.69
C ALA A 168 5.74 -2.36 -3.46
N GLY A 169 4.86 -1.98 -2.53
CA GLY A 169 4.54 -2.79 -1.35
C GLY A 169 3.92 -4.14 -1.72
N SER A 170 3.01 -4.14 -2.69
CA SER A 170 2.39 -5.37 -3.20
C SER A 170 3.40 -6.30 -3.87
N GLY A 171 4.35 -5.74 -4.62
CA GLY A 171 5.45 -6.46 -5.26
C GLY A 171 6.39 -7.10 -4.24
N ILE A 172 6.77 -6.36 -3.20
CA ILE A 172 7.58 -6.87 -2.09
C ILE A 172 6.85 -8.04 -1.39
N ASN A 173 5.55 -7.90 -1.11
CA ASN A 173 4.76 -8.98 -0.51
C ASN A 173 4.71 -10.24 -1.39
N ARG A 174 4.64 -10.08 -2.72
CA ARG A 174 4.68 -11.22 -3.66
C ARG A 174 6.06 -11.88 -3.71
N ALA A 175 7.14 -11.09 -3.70
CA ALA A 175 8.51 -11.61 -3.63
C ALA A 175 8.72 -12.41 -2.33
N MET A 176 8.28 -11.86 -1.20
CA MET A 176 8.26 -12.57 0.09
C MET A 176 7.47 -13.87 0.01
N ALA A 177 6.24 -13.84 -0.52
CA ALA A 177 5.43 -15.04 -0.60
C ALA A 177 6.08 -16.13 -1.47
N ALA A 178 6.75 -15.73 -2.57
CA ALA A 178 7.46 -16.67 -3.43
C ALA A 178 8.69 -17.29 -2.76
N GLU A 179 9.42 -16.52 -1.96
CA GLU A 179 10.67 -16.98 -1.34
C GLU A 179 10.45 -17.69 -0.01
N VAL A 180 9.53 -17.20 0.83
CA VAL A 180 9.34 -17.64 2.21
C VAL A 180 8.18 -18.63 2.35
N LEU A 181 7.07 -18.37 1.67
CA LEU A 181 5.83 -19.12 1.88
C LEU A 181 5.64 -20.25 0.86
N ALA A 182 6.03 -20.05 -0.40
CA ALA A 182 5.87 -21.07 -1.44
C ALA A 182 6.62 -22.40 -1.17
N PRO A 183 7.79 -22.42 -0.51
CA PRO A 183 8.45 -23.66 -0.13
C PRO A 183 7.78 -24.40 1.05
N VAL A 184 6.87 -23.75 1.78
CA VAL A 184 6.20 -24.29 2.97
C VAL A 184 4.80 -24.75 2.62
N ASP A 185 4.36 -25.90 3.15
CA ASP A 185 2.93 -26.27 3.09
C ASP A 185 2.13 -25.42 4.10
N THR A 186 1.78 -24.21 3.68
CA THR A 186 1.03 -23.25 4.49
C THR A 186 -0.41 -23.69 4.76
N THR A 187 -0.87 -24.82 4.20
CA THR A 187 -2.20 -25.37 4.49
C THR A 187 -2.21 -26.33 5.67
N ALA A 188 -1.04 -26.81 6.09
CA ALA A 188 -0.87 -27.86 7.09
C ALA A 188 -0.09 -27.41 8.34
N LEU A 189 -0.18 -26.13 8.70
CA LEU A 189 0.54 -25.60 9.88
C LEU A 189 -0.21 -25.80 11.20
N ALA A 190 -1.51 -26.10 11.18
CA ALA A 190 -2.30 -26.22 12.41
C ALA A 190 -1.73 -27.33 13.34
N GLY A 191 -1.49 -26.98 14.60
CA GLY A 191 -0.86 -27.83 15.61
C GLY A 191 0.65 -27.97 15.48
N ARG A 192 1.29 -27.42 14.44
CA ARG A 192 2.75 -27.45 14.26
C ARG A 192 3.43 -26.36 15.07
N GLN A 193 4.66 -26.63 15.48
CA GLN A 193 5.56 -25.63 16.01
C GLN A 193 6.14 -24.84 14.83
N VAL A 194 6.05 -23.52 14.90
CA VAL A 194 6.59 -22.62 13.87
C VAL A 194 7.52 -21.61 14.50
N THR A 195 8.62 -21.30 13.82
CA THR A 195 9.51 -20.18 14.12
C THR A 195 9.33 -19.13 13.04
N VAL A 196 9.00 -17.91 13.45
CA VAL A 196 8.62 -16.81 12.56
C VAL A 196 9.46 -15.59 12.89
N THR A 197 10.08 -15.02 11.86
CA THR A 197 10.64 -13.67 11.92
C THR A 197 9.92 -12.80 10.91
N GLY A 198 9.51 -11.60 11.31
CA GLY A 198 8.71 -10.74 10.45
C GLY A 198 8.50 -9.35 10.99
N ALA A 199 7.66 -8.59 10.30
CA ALA A 199 7.31 -7.23 10.68
C ALA A 199 5.80 -7.07 10.88
N PHE A 200 5.40 -6.19 11.78
CA PHE A 200 4.00 -5.81 11.98
C PHE A 200 3.87 -4.32 12.26
N ARG A 201 2.70 -3.76 11.94
CA ARG A 201 2.36 -2.38 12.27
C ARG A 201 1.69 -2.32 13.64
N LEU A 202 2.27 -1.55 14.56
CA LEU A 202 1.71 -1.34 15.89
C LEU A 202 0.55 -0.33 15.83
N ILE A 203 -0.67 -0.83 15.64
CA ILE A 203 -1.93 -0.07 15.75
C ILE A 203 -2.67 -0.42 17.04
N ASN A 204 -2.73 -1.71 17.36
CA ASN A 204 -3.30 -2.23 18.60
C ASN A 204 -2.22 -3.05 19.33
N PRO A 205 -1.78 -2.63 20.52
CA PRO A 205 -0.74 -3.35 21.26
C PRO A 205 -1.14 -4.78 21.64
N ALA A 206 -2.44 -5.09 21.73
CA ALA A 206 -2.96 -6.43 22.04
C ALA A 206 -3.20 -7.32 20.82
N ASN A 207 -2.88 -6.88 19.60
CA ASN A 207 -3.08 -7.67 18.38
C ASN A 207 -2.01 -7.40 17.32
N TRP A 208 -1.11 -8.36 17.14
CA TRP A 208 -0.04 -8.25 16.15
C TRP A 208 -0.39 -9.10 14.93
N LEU A 209 -0.35 -8.48 13.76
CA LEU A 209 -0.49 -9.17 12.47
C LEU A 209 0.87 -9.11 11.77
N ILE A 210 1.59 -10.22 11.84
CA ILE A 210 2.96 -10.34 11.38
C ILE A 210 2.95 -10.77 9.91
N THR A 211 3.68 -10.02 9.10
CA THR A 211 4.07 -10.40 7.74
C THR A 211 5.46 -11.03 7.81
N PRO A 212 5.60 -12.34 7.56
CA PRO A 212 6.86 -13.04 7.77
C PRO A 212 7.89 -12.66 6.71
N VAL A 213 9.16 -12.68 7.08
CA VAL A 213 10.32 -12.68 6.16
C VAL A 213 11.13 -13.98 6.27
N ALA A 214 10.86 -14.78 7.32
CA ALA A 214 11.33 -16.15 7.49
C ALA A 214 10.26 -16.96 8.23
N LEU A 215 10.06 -18.21 7.80
CA LEU A 215 9.12 -19.16 8.39
C LEU A 215 9.75 -20.55 8.38
N GLU A 216 9.95 -21.13 9.55
CA GLU A 216 10.42 -22.50 9.73
C GLU A 216 9.32 -23.31 10.43
N VAL A 217 9.15 -24.57 10.00
CA VAL A 217 8.15 -25.49 10.53
C VAL A 217 8.87 -26.73 11.04
N GLU A 218 8.64 -27.07 12.32
CA GLU A 218 9.16 -28.29 12.95
C GLU A 218 8.15 -29.43 12.86
#